data_AF-A0A327UQI6-F1
#
_entry.id   AF-A0A327UQI6-F1
#
_cell.length_a   1.000
_cell.length_b   1.000
_cell.length_c   1.000
_cell.angle_alpha   90.00
_cell.angle_beta   90.00
_cell.angle_gamma   90.00
#
_symmetry.space_group_name_H-M   'P 1'
#
loop_
_entity.id
_entity.type
_entity.pdbx_description
1 polymer ?
#
loop_
_entity_poly.entity_id
_entity_poly.type
_entity_poly.pdbx_seq_one_letter_code
_entity_poly.pdbx_strand_id
1 'polypeptide(L)'
;MPLHPDFELYDNVGRTSGQIAAAYTGSATRDDLRRWARRDSEDFLARHPLPSAPSPGLDPGPYATALAAAKTPAEVSAVTQHLLDAVFPAVREMSHLLVDIARWEGRHRSAAPDSPPKMLMTAASRCLDGLALADQADIRSLREEYDAPHTRTAPSSPSITPPAPPKATGHAPGR
;
A
#
# COMPACT_ATOMS: atom_id res chain seq x y z
N MET A 1 9.42 9.56 23.58
CA MET A 1 8.91 9.61 22.19
C MET A 1 8.09 10.88 22.05
N PRO A 2 8.46 11.87 21.22
CA PRO A 2 7.54 12.94 20.91
C PRO A 2 6.46 12.39 19.96
N LEU A 3 5.18 12.66 20.25
CA LEU A 3 4.09 12.44 19.30
C LEU A 3 4.38 13.23 18.00
N HIS A 4 4.15 12.62 16.84
CA HIS A 4 4.19 13.31 15.56
C HIS A 4 3.03 14.32 15.50
N PRO A 5 3.21 15.55 14.98
CA PRO A 5 2.26 16.66 15.13
C PRO A 5 0.92 16.52 14.37
N ASP A 6 0.68 15.43 13.65
CA ASP A 6 -0.54 15.25 12.82
C ASP A 6 -1.60 14.34 13.46
N PHE A 7 -1.43 13.96 14.73
CA PHE A 7 -2.34 13.07 15.45
C PHE A 7 -3.31 13.83 16.36
N GLU A 8 -4.37 14.43 15.79
CA GLU A 8 -5.54 14.80 16.60
C GLU A 8 -6.37 13.56 16.93
N LEU A 9 -6.28 13.15 18.20
CA LEU A 9 -6.84 11.92 18.76
C LEU A 9 -8.39 11.84 18.68
N TYR A 10 -9.09 12.96 18.45
CA TYR A 10 -10.53 13.06 18.71
C TYR A 10 -11.44 13.37 17.52
N ASP A 11 -10.94 13.58 16.29
CA ASP A 11 -11.81 13.74 15.12
C ASP A 11 -11.98 12.42 14.34
N ASN A 12 -13.05 11.69 14.63
CA ASN A 12 -13.41 10.44 13.97
C ASN A 12 -14.42 10.60 12.82
N VAL A 13 -14.83 11.82 12.48
CA VAL A 13 -15.82 12.04 11.41
C VAL A 13 -15.12 11.92 10.05
N GLY A 14 -15.53 10.95 9.24
CA GLY A 14 -14.97 10.72 7.90
C GLY A 14 -13.76 9.78 7.84
N ARG A 15 -13.36 9.15 8.95
CA ARG A 15 -12.29 8.12 8.95
C ARG A 15 -12.77 6.83 8.30
N THR A 16 -11.97 6.31 7.39
CA THR A 16 -12.15 4.95 6.85
C THR A 16 -11.86 3.91 7.92
N SER A 17 -12.46 2.73 7.82
CA SER A 17 -12.20 1.61 8.76
C SER A 17 -10.71 1.28 8.88
N GLY A 18 -9.93 1.51 7.82
CA GLY A 18 -8.47 1.34 7.81
C GLY A 18 -7.73 2.37 8.68
N GLN A 19 -8.19 3.62 8.71
CA GLN A 19 -7.61 4.68 9.55
C GLN A 19 -7.93 4.45 11.04
N ILE A 20 -9.12 3.92 11.34
CA ILE A 20 -9.52 3.56 12.71
C ILE A 20 -8.67 2.39 13.23
N ALA A 21 -8.48 1.34 12.43
CA ALA A 21 -7.64 0.20 12.81
C ALA A 21 -6.16 0.58 12.97
N ALA A 22 -5.64 1.44 12.09
CA ALA A 22 -4.27 1.98 12.18
C ALA A 22 -4.04 2.77 13.47
N ALA A 23 -4.97 3.65 13.83
CA ALA A 23 -4.89 4.46 15.05
C ALA A 23 -4.89 3.60 16.34
N TYR A 24 -5.64 2.50 16.36
CA TYR A 24 -5.69 1.60 17.53
C TYR A 24 -4.45 0.72 17.66
N THR A 25 -3.76 0.41 16.56
CA THR A 25 -2.65 -0.54 16.52
C THR A 25 -1.27 0.13 16.34
N GLY A 26 -1.24 1.43 16.08
CA GLY A 26 -0.01 2.17 15.77
C GLY A 26 0.62 1.77 14.43
N SER A 27 -0.17 1.22 13.49
CA SER A 27 0.31 0.76 12.18
C SER A 27 0.14 1.81 11.09
N ALA A 28 0.89 1.67 9.98
CA ALA A 28 0.78 2.59 8.85
C ALA A 28 -0.59 2.48 8.15
N THR A 29 -1.14 3.61 7.70
CA THR A 29 -2.35 3.58 6.87
C THR A 29 -2.05 3.08 5.46
N ARG A 30 -3.09 2.70 4.72
CA ARG A 30 -2.98 2.34 3.29
C ARG A 30 -2.27 3.44 2.49
N ASP A 31 -2.61 4.70 2.75
CA ASP A 31 -2.07 5.84 2.02
C ASP A 31 -0.60 6.10 2.40
N ASP A 32 -0.23 5.85 3.67
CA ASP A 32 1.16 5.93 4.10
C ASP A 32 2.03 4.90 3.38
N LEU A 33 1.59 3.63 3.36
CA LEU A 33 2.28 2.54 2.67
C LEU A 33 2.49 2.86 1.19
N ARG A 34 1.44 3.35 0.51
CA ARG A 34 1.53 3.76 -0.90
C ARG A 34 2.46 4.94 -1.13
N ARG A 35 2.43 5.94 -0.25
CA ARG A 35 3.31 7.11 -0.32
C ARG A 35 4.78 6.70 -0.15
N TRP A 36 5.05 5.78 0.77
CA TRP A 36 6.40 5.26 0.99
C TRP A 36 6.88 4.42 -0.20
N ALA A 37 6.05 3.48 -0.69
CA ALA A 37 6.35 2.70 -1.88
C ALA A 37 6.63 3.56 -3.11
N ARG A 38 5.83 4.63 -3.32
CA ARG A 38 6.05 5.58 -4.41
C ARG A 38 7.41 6.30 -4.31
N ARG A 39 7.79 6.73 -3.12
CA ARG A 39 9.09 7.37 -2.88
C ARG A 39 10.24 6.40 -3.20
N ASP A 40 10.14 5.17 -2.70
CA ASP A 40 11.21 4.19 -2.82
C ASP A 40 11.33 3.58 -4.23
N SER A 41 10.31 3.77 -5.07
CA SER A 41 10.28 3.34 -6.47
C SER A 41 10.52 4.48 -7.47
N GLU A 42 10.80 5.70 -7.02
CA GLU A 42 10.94 6.88 -7.91
C GLU A 42 12.03 6.69 -8.96
N ASP A 43 13.24 6.31 -8.55
CA ASP A 43 14.38 6.03 -9.45
C ASP A 43 14.12 4.82 -10.36
N PHE A 44 13.31 3.87 -9.91
CA PHE A 44 12.92 2.72 -10.71
C PHE A 44 11.96 3.15 -11.82
N LEU A 45 10.92 3.91 -11.50
CA LEU A 45 9.96 4.42 -12.49
C LEU A 45 10.61 5.39 -13.48
N ALA A 46 11.63 6.14 -13.07
CA ALA A 46 12.43 6.96 -13.98
C ALA A 46 13.15 6.13 -15.05
N ARG A 47 13.62 4.91 -14.69
CA ARG A 47 14.29 3.98 -15.61
C ARG A 47 13.33 3.07 -16.37
N HIS A 48 12.15 2.81 -15.80
CA HIS A 48 11.12 1.92 -16.32
C HIS A 48 9.78 2.67 -16.39
N PRO A 49 9.63 3.62 -17.33
CA PRO A 49 8.41 4.42 -17.43
C PRO A 49 7.22 3.53 -17.79
N LEU A 50 6.13 3.67 -17.03
CA LEU A 50 4.90 2.92 -17.21
C LEU A 50 3.79 3.80 -17.79
N PRO A 51 2.92 3.26 -18.67
CA PRO A 51 1.75 3.98 -19.13
C PRO A 51 0.85 4.34 -17.95
N SER A 52 0.51 5.63 -17.81
CA SER A 52 -0.36 6.13 -16.73
C SER A 52 -1.77 6.46 -17.19
N ALA A 53 -2.03 6.46 -18.50
CA ALA A 53 -3.34 6.78 -19.07
C ALA A 53 -4.09 5.50 -19.48
N PRO A 54 -5.42 5.45 -19.31
CA PRO A 54 -6.24 4.40 -19.89
C PRO A 54 -6.12 4.49 -21.42
N SER A 55 -5.31 3.61 -22.00
CA SER A 55 -5.16 3.47 -23.44
C SER A 55 -6.28 2.56 -23.98
N PRO A 56 -6.83 2.81 -25.19
CA PRO A 56 -7.85 1.94 -25.79
C PRO A 56 -7.37 0.49 -26.01
N GLY A 57 -6.06 0.24 -25.95
CA GLY A 57 -5.48 -1.08 -25.79
C GLY A 57 -4.46 -1.07 -24.65
N LEU A 58 -4.62 -1.98 -23.68
CA LEU A 58 -3.59 -2.29 -22.71
C LEU A 58 -2.44 -2.98 -23.45
N ASP A 59 -1.27 -2.33 -23.48
CA ASP A 59 -0.04 -2.99 -23.88
C ASP A 59 0.64 -3.57 -22.62
N PRO A 60 0.70 -4.91 -22.45
CA PRO A 60 1.33 -5.52 -21.29
C PRO A 60 2.86 -5.44 -21.31
N GLY A 61 3.48 -5.12 -22.46
CA GLY A 61 4.93 -5.17 -22.65
C GLY A 61 5.73 -4.32 -21.67
N PRO A 62 5.40 -3.03 -21.48
CA PRO A 62 6.07 -2.16 -20.51
C PRO A 62 5.95 -2.67 -19.06
N TYR A 63 4.77 -3.13 -18.65
CA TYR A 63 4.54 -3.67 -17.30
C TYR A 63 5.33 -4.95 -17.06
N ALA A 64 5.32 -5.87 -18.02
CA ALA A 64 6.07 -7.13 -17.91
C ALA A 64 7.58 -6.88 -17.85
N THR A 65 8.08 -5.92 -18.64
CA THR A 65 9.50 -5.54 -18.65
C THR A 65 9.91 -4.89 -17.34
N ALA A 66 9.12 -3.96 -16.81
CA ALA A 66 9.36 -3.33 -15.52
C ALA A 66 9.31 -4.36 -14.38
N LEU A 67 8.32 -5.25 -14.39
CA LEU A 67 8.19 -6.31 -13.38
C LEU A 67 9.41 -7.24 -13.37
N ALA A 68 9.94 -7.60 -14.55
CA ALA A 68 11.14 -8.41 -14.66
C ALA A 68 12.40 -7.72 -14.11
N ALA A 69 12.42 -6.38 -14.09
CA ALA A 69 13.51 -5.58 -13.54
C ALA A 69 13.34 -5.24 -12.05
N ALA A 70 12.14 -5.43 -11.49
CA ALA A 70 11.84 -5.12 -10.11
C ALA A 70 12.59 -6.04 -9.14
N LYS A 71 13.09 -5.45 -8.06
CA LYS A 71 13.92 -6.07 -7.03
C LYS A 71 13.38 -5.84 -5.62
N THR A 72 12.44 -4.91 -5.45
CA THR A 72 11.84 -4.60 -4.14
C THR A 72 10.32 -4.68 -4.17
N PRO A 73 9.65 -4.91 -3.02
CA PRO A 73 8.20 -4.82 -2.93
C PRO A 73 7.64 -3.47 -3.37
N ALA A 74 8.36 -2.37 -3.12
CA ALA A 74 7.97 -1.03 -3.57
C ALA A 74 7.93 -0.92 -5.10
N GLU A 75 8.92 -1.49 -5.81
CA GLU A 75 8.96 -1.50 -7.27
C GLU A 75 7.84 -2.39 -7.86
N VAL A 76 7.58 -3.57 -7.28
CA VAL A 76 6.46 -4.43 -7.67
C VAL A 76 5.12 -3.73 -7.45
N SER A 77 4.97 -3.02 -6.32
CA SER A 77 3.78 -2.23 -6.03
C SER A 77 3.58 -1.11 -7.04
N ALA A 78 4.66 -0.42 -7.43
CA ALA A 78 4.60 0.61 -8.46
C ALA A 78 4.08 0.06 -9.79
N VAL A 79 4.55 -1.10 -10.24
CA VAL A 79 4.03 -1.76 -11.46
C VAL A 79 2.57 -2.14 -11.29
N THR A 80 2.22 -2.74 -10.15
CA THR A 80 0.86 -3.20 -9.86
C THR A 80 -0.14 -2.06 -9.86
N GLN A 81 0.17 -0.95 -9.18
CA GLN A 81 -0.71 0.22 -9.12
C GLN A 81 -0.89 0.88 -10.49
N HIS A 82 0.17 1.03 -11.29
CA HIS A 82 0.03 1.55 -12.65
C HIS A 82 -0.82 0.64 -13.54
N LEU A 83 -0.70 -0.69 -13.39
CA LEU A 83 -1.54 -1.63 -14.12
C LEU A 83 -3.01 -1.49 -13.68
N LEU A 84 -3.28 -1.46 -12.38
CA LEU A 84 -4.62 -1.30 -11.82
C LEU A 84 -5.26 0.01 -12.30
N ASP A 85 -4.53 1.13 -12.25
CA ASP A 85 -5.00 2.42 -12.73
C ASP A 85 -5.32 2.40 -14.23
N ALA A 86 -4.52 1.70 -15.03
CA ALA A 86 -4.73 1.57 -16.48
C ALA A 86 -5.96 0.71 -16.82
N VAL A 87 -6.19 -0.40 -16.10
CA VAL A 87 -7.28 -1.35 -16.42
C VAL A 87 -8.60 -1.02 -15.74
N PHE A 88 -8.57 -0.34 -14.59
CA PHE A 88 -9.76 -0.10 -13.78
C PHE A 88 -10.91 0.55 -14.56
N PRO A 89 -10.69 1.61 -15.37
CA PRO A 89 -11.77 2.24 -16.12
C PRO A 89 -12.46 1.25 -17.07
N ALA A 90 -11.70 0.48 -17.85
CA ALA A 90 -12.25 -0.47 -18.81
C ALA A 90 -13.00 -1.63 -18.12
N VAL A 91 -12.45 -2.18 -17.05
CA VAL A 91 -13.10 -3.26 -16.27
C VAL A 91 -14.38 -2.77 -15.60
N ARG A 92 -14.38 -1.51 -15.11
CA ARG A 92 -15.58 -0.88 -14.54
C ARG A 92 -16.69 -0.73 -15.58
N GLU A 93 -16.37 -0.22 -16.77
CA GLU A 93 -17.36 -0.07 -17.84
C GLU A 93 -17.87 -1.44 -18.35
N MET A 94 -17.01 -2.45 -18.43
CA MET A 94 -17.43 -3.82 -18.73
C MET A 94 -18.40 -4.36 -17.66
N SER A 95 -18.10 -4.14 -16.38
CA SER A 95 -19.00 -4.53 -15.28
C SER A 95 -20.37 -3.87 -15.39
N HIS A 96 -20.42 -2.57 -15.67
CA HIS A 96 -21.67 -1.84 -15.89
C HIS A 96 -22.46 -2.41 -17.09
N LEU A 97 -21.78 -2.64 -18.21
CA LEU A 97 -22.42 -3.20 -19.40
C LEU A 97 -23.02 -4.59 -19.15
N LEU A 98 -22.33 -5.44 -18.40
CA LEU A 98 -22.86 -6.75 -18.00
C LEU A 98 -24.11 -6.63 -17.13
N VAL A 99 -24.16 -5.64 -16.22
CA VAL A 99 -25.35 -5.33 -15.42
C VAL A 99 -26.49 -4.85 -16.30
N ASP A 100 -26.24 -3.99 -17.28
CA ASP A 100 -27.26 -3.49 -18.20
C ASP A 100 -27.83 -4.61 -19.07
N ILE A 101 -26.97 -5.49 -19.61
CA ILE A 101 -27.39 -6.68 -20.36
C ILE A 101 -28.25 -7.59 -19.45
N ALA A 102 -27.82 -7.83 -18.21
CA ALA A 102 -28.60 -8.63 -17.27
C ALA A 102 -29.98 -8.02 -16.98
N ARG A 103 -30.07 -6.69 -16.99
CA ARG A 103 -31.29 -5.94 -16.70
C ARG A 103 -32.22 -5.77 -17.89
N TRP A 104 -31.83 -6.18 -19.09
CA TRP A 104 -32.62 -6.02 -20.31
C TRP A 104 -34.07 -6.48 -20.12
N GLU A 105 -35.01 -5.58 -20.43
CA GLU A 105 -36.47 -5.73 -20.24
C GLU A 105 -36.91 -6.13 -18.81
N GLY A 106 -36.08 -5.89 -17.80
CA GLY A 106 -36.37 -6.23 -16.42
C GLY A 106 -36.34 -7.74 -16.13
N ARG A 107 -35.79 -8.57 -17.04
CA ARG A 107 -35.79 -10.04 -16.94
C ARG A 107 -35.15 -10.57 -15.65
N HIS A 108 -34.21 -9.85 -15.06
CA HIS A 108 -33.54 -10.23 -13.81
C HIS A 108 -34.42 -10.29 -12.55
N ARG A 109 -35.60 -9.61 -12.53
CA ARG A 109 -36.37 -9.38 -11.29
C ARG A 109 -36.98 -10.65 -10.69
N SER A 110 -37.38 -11.60 -11.53
CA SER A 110 -37.99 -12.87 -11.12
C SER A 110 -37.18 -14.08 -11.58
N ALA A 111 -35.93 -13.86 -12.00
CA ALA A 111 -35.10 -14.90 -12.56
C ALA A 111 -34.52 -15.79 -11.46
N ALA A 112 -34.51 -17.10 -11.70
CA ALA A 112 -33.90 -18.08 -10.80
C ALA A 112 -32.41 -17.78 -10.56
N PRO A 113 -31.82 -18.21 -9.42
CA PRO A 113 -30.42 -17.93 -9.09
C PRO A 113 -29.40 -18.32 -10.16
N ASP A 114 -29.60 -19.44 -10.85
CA ASP A 114 -28.69 -19.93 -11.91
C ASP A 114 -29.11 -19.49 -13.32
N SER A 115 -30.02 -18.52 -13.42
CA SER A 115 -30.47 -17.99 -14.70
C SER A 115 -29.41 -17.09 -15.35
N PRO A 116 -29.43 -16.95 -16.70
CA PRO A 116 -28.47 -16.11 -17.41
C PRO A 116 -28.35 -14.66 -16.87
N PRO A 117 -29.44 -13.93 -16.53
CA PRO A 117 -29.33 -12.60 -15.92
C PRO A 117 -28.56 -12.60 -14.58
N LYS A 118 -28.74 -13.62 -13.73
CA LYS A 118 -28.03 -13.71 -12.45
C LYS A 118 -26.56 -14.11 -12.65
N MET A 119 -26.26 -14.95 -13.62
CA MET A 119 -24.89 -15.26 -14.03
C MET A 119 -24.15 -14.00 -14.52
N LEU A 120 -24.80 -13.16 -15.33
CA LEU A 120 -24.23 -11.90 -15.81
C LEU A 120 -23.97 -10.90 -14.67
N MET A 121 -24.90 -10.77 -13.72
CA MET A 121 -24.68 -9.95 -12.52
C MET A 121 -23.52 -10.47 -11.67
N THR A 122 -23.39 -11.80 -11.56
CA THR A 122 -22.27 -12.44 -10.85
C THR A 122 -20.94 -12.18 -11.57
N ALA A 123 -20.92 -12.26 -12.89
CA ALA A 123 -19.75 -11.94 -13.71
C ALA A 123 -19.35 -10.47 -13.51
N ALA A 124 -20.31 -9.54 -13.53
CA ALA A 124 -20.06 -8.12 -13.29
C ALA A 124 -19.41 -7.85 -11.92
N SER A 125 -19.89 -8.51 -10.85
CA SER A 125 -19.26 -8.44 -9.52
C SER A 125 -17.83 -8.95 -9.55
N ARG A 126 -17.61 -10.14 -10.11
CA ARG A 126 -16.30 -10.80 -10.14
C ARG A 126 -15.23 -9.99 -10.87
N CYS A 127 -15.61 -9.21 -11.88
CA CYS A 127 -14.69 -8.29 -12.55
C CYS A 127 -14.07 -7.28 -11.57
N LEU A 128 -14.89 -6.69 -10.69
CA LEU A 128 -14.43 -5.71 -9.71
C LEU A 128 -13.76 -6.38 -8.51
N ASP A 129 -14.27 -7.54 -8.08
CA ASP A 129 -13.69 -8.33 -6.99
C ASP A 129 -12.24 -8.73 -7.29
N GLY A 130 -11.93 -9.07 -8.55
CA GLY A 130 -10.56 -9.37 -8.99
C GLY A 130 -9.60 -8.19 -8.80
N LEU A 131 -10.02 -6.97 -9.16
CA LEU A 131 -9.20 -5.77 -8.96
C LEU A 131 -9.01 -5.44 -7.48
N ALA A 132 -10.08 -5.56 -6.69
CA ALA A 132 -10.02 -5.35 -5.25
C ALA A 132 -9.11 -6.35 -4.55
N LEU A 133 -9.10 -7.62 -4.99
CA LEU A 133 -8.22 -8.65 -4.44
C LEU A 133 -6.75 -8.36 -4.76
N ALA A 134 -6.43 -7.96 -5.99
CA ALA A 134 -5.07 -7.57 -6.37
C ALA A 134 -4.58 -6.36 -5.56
N ASP A 135 -5.45 -5.35 -5.41
CA ASP A 135 -5.21 -4.15 -4.61
C ASP A 135 -4.99 -4.46 -3.11
N GLN A 136 -5.71 -5.44 -2.57
CA GLN A 136 -5.53 -5.92 -1.19
C GLN A 136 -4.22 -6.71 -1.03
N ALA A 137 -3.87 -7.53 -2.01
CA ALA A 137 -2.62 -8.29 -2.00
C ALA A 137 -1.41 -7.36 -1.99
N ASP A 138 -1.43 -6.33 -2.85
CA ASP A 138 -0.38 -5.30 -2.90
C ASP A 138 -0.16 -4.63 -1.54
N ILE A 139 -1.23 -4.18 -0.87
CA ILE A 139 -1.11 -3.58 0.47
C ILE A 139 -0.58 -4.56 1.51
N ARG A 140 -0.95 -5.85 1.42
CA ARG A 140 -0.39 -6.85 2.33
C ARG A 140 1.12 -6.98 2.14
N SER A 141 1.60 -7.02 0.89
CA SER A 141 3.04 -7.05 0.59
C SER A 141 3.75 -5.79 1.09
N LEU A 142 3.14 -4.61 0.94
CA LEU A 142 3.71 -3.36 1.48
C LEU A 142 3.76 -3.36 3.01
N ARG A 143 2.77 -3.93 3.69
CA ARG A 143 2.81 -4.08 5.16
C ARG A 143 3.94 -4.99 5.60
N GLU A 144 4.14 -6.11 4.92
CA GLU A 144 5.24 -7.02 5.23
C GLU A 144 6.61 -6.33 5.11
N GLU A 145 6.76 -5.40 4.16
CA GLU A 145 7.98 -4.61 3.98
C GLU A 145 8.12 -3.49 5.04
N TYR A 146 7.08 -2.68 5.22
CA TYR A 146 7.19 -1.41 5.96
C TYR A 146 6.75 -1.48 7.43
N ASP A 147 5.87 -2.42 7.80
CA ASP A 147 5.48 -2.63 9.20
C ASP A 147 6.44 -3.58 9.92
N ALA A 148 7.37 -4.24 9.20
CA ALA A 148 8.40 -5.06 9.83
C ALA A 148 9.23 -4.21 10.80
N PRO A 149 9.49 -4.68 12.04
CA PRO A 149 10.36 -3.97 12.95
C PRO A 149 11.74 -3.91 12.32
N HIS A 150 12.10 -2.76 11.76
CA HIS A 150 13.47 -2.51 11.34
C HIS A 150 14.34 -2.81 12.56
N THR A 151 15.15 -3.87 12.50
CA THR A 151 16.32 -4.00 13.35
C THR A 151 17.19 -2.81 12.99
N ARG A 152 16.96 -1.68 13.65
CA ARG A 152 17.89 -0.57 13.67
C ARG A 152 19.18 -1.16 14.23
N THR A 153 20.10 -1.55 13.35
CA THR A 153 21.52 -1.52 13.69
C THR A 153 21.75 -0.08 14.12
N ALA A 154 21.74 0.13 15.44
CA ALA A 154 22.02 1.42 16.01
C ALA A 154 23.35 1.89 15.41
N PRO A 155 23.45 3.11 14.88
CA PRO A 155 24.76 3.65 14.55
C PRO A 155 25.57 3.59 15.83
N SER A 156 26.70 2.88 15.81
CA SER A 156 27.64 2.81 16.92
C SER A 156 28.03 4.23 17.27
N SER A 157 27.40 4.79 18.29
CA SER A 157 27.80 6.06 18.86
C SER A 157 29.16 5.81 19.51
N PRO A 158 30.21 6.61 19.22
CA PRO A 158 31.45 6.49 19.96
C PRO A 158 31.15 6.80 21.42
N SER A 159 31.36 5.83 22.31
CA SER A 159 31.27 6.01 23.75
C SER A 159 32.31 7.04 24.17
N ILE A 160 31.89 8.30 24.35
CA ILE A 160 32.67 9.31 25.05
C ILE A 160 32.46 9.02 26.54
N THR A 161 33.41 8.30 27.14
CA THR A 161 33.49 8.13 28.59
C THR A 161 33.73 9.50 29.24
N PRO A 162 32.99 9.89 30.30
CA PRO A 162 33.31 11.09 31.05
C PRO A 162 34.69 10.94 31.72
N PRO A 163 35.51 12.00 31.80
CA PRO A 163 36.78 11.94 32.51
C PRO A 163 36.54 11.75 34.02
N ALA A 164 37.36 10.89 34.63
CA ALA A 164 37.31 10.61 36.06
C ALA A 164 37.66 11.86 36.90
N PRO A 165 37.07 12.03 38.09
CA PRO A 165 37.38 13.15 38.96
C PRO A 165 38.82 13.05 39.51
N PRO A 166 39.50 14.19 39.74
CA PRO A 166 40.88 14.19 40.21
C PRO A 166 40.99 13.66 41.64
N LYS A 167 41.98 12.78 41.88
CA LYS A 167 42.35 12.27 43.20
C LYS A 167 42.86 13.42 44.08
N ALA A 168 42.21 13.65 45.22
CA ALA A 168 42.73 14.51 46.27
C ALA A 168 43.95 13.85 46.93
N THR A 169 45.11 14.51 46.83
CA THR A 169 46.32 14.18 47.59
C THR A 169 46.37 15.02 48.88
N GLY A 170 46.45 14.38 50.04
CA GLY A 170 46.72 15.04 51.32
C GLY A 170 47.05 13.99 52.37
N HIS A 171 48.32 13.58 52.47
CA HIS A 171 49.25 13.97 53.53
C HIS A 171 48.89 13.41 54.91
N ALA A 172 49.60 12.33 55.27
CA ALA A 172 49.82 11.93 56.66
C ALA A 172 50.79 12.91 57.34
N PRO A 173 50.70 13.06 58.66
CA PRO A 173 51.88 13.31 59.46
C PRO A 173 52.03 12.23 60.53
N GLY A 174 53.23 11.64 60.59
CA GLY A 174 53.67 10.87 61.75
C GLY A 174 54.21 11.80 62.83
N ARG A 175 53.90 11.50 64.09
CA ARG A 175 54.90 11.20 65.12
C ARG A 175 54.26 10.45 66.28
#